data_AF-A0A3M1YG86-F1
#
_entry.id   AF-A0A3M1YG86-F1
#
_cell.length_a   1.000
_cell.length_b   1.000
_cell.length_c   1.000
_cell.angle_alpha   90.00
_cell.angle_beta   90.00
_cell.angle_gamma   90.00
#
_symmetry.space_group_name_H-M   'P 1'
#
loop_
_entity.id
_entity.type
_entity.pdbx_description
1 polymer ?
#
loop_
_entity_poly.entity_id
_entity_poly.type
_entity_poly.pdbx_seq_one_letter_code
_entity_poly.pdbx_strand_id
1 'polypeptide(L)' 'MTTALILVGHGSHISPHTAGWVWSYVDQLRAWGVADEITAGFWKEQPNLWQVADTVLADEVVIVPV' A
#
# COMPACT_ATOMS: atom_id res chain seq x y z
N MET A 1 -18.70 7.18 5.63
CA MET A 1 -17.91 5.96 5.43
C MET A 1 -16.71 6.38 4.63
N THR A 2 -15.52 6.27 5.22
CA THR A 2 -14.25 6.50 4.53
C THR A 2 -13.66 5.18 4.06
N THR A 3 -12.86 5.23 3.00
CA THR A 3 -12.23 4.06 2.38
C THR A 3 -10.72 4.19 2.36
N ALA A 4 -10.02 3.13 2.77
CA ALA A 4 -8.58 2.96 2.59
C ALA A 4 -8.28 1.96 1.47
N LEU A 5 -7.31 2.29 0.61
CA LEU A 5 -6.76 1.42 -0.41
C LEU A 5 -5.32 1.03 -0.06
N ILE A 6 -5.08 -0.27 0.11
CA ILE A 6 -3.74 -0.81 0.42
C ILE A 6 -3.27 -1.65 -0.77
N LEU A 7 -2.19 -1.21 -1.42
CA LEU A 7 -1.50 -2.02 -2.41
C LEU A 7 -0.55 -3.00 -1.71
N VAL A 8 -0.61 -4.29 -2.04
CA VAL A 8 0.26 -5.29 -1.41
C VAL A 8 1.20 -5.93 -2.42
N GLY A 9 2.50 -5.70 -2.23
CA GLY A 9 3.55 -6.24 -3.07
C GLY A 9 4.38 -7.30 -2.35
N HIS A 10 5.11 -8.11 -3.09
CA HIS A 10 6.02 -9.08 -2.47
C HIS A 10 7.26 -8.39 -1.84
N GLY A 11 7.80 -7.34 -2.49
CA GLY A 11 9.08 -6.73 -2.11
C GLY A 11 10.29 -7.65 -2.37
N SER A 12 11.51 -7.16 -2.15
CA SER A 12 12.74 -7.90 -2.40
C SER A 12 13.89 -7.45 -1.50
N HIS A 13 14.62 -8.42 -0.94
CA HIS A 13 15.92 -8.17 -0.31
C HIS A 13 17.08 -8.12 -1.32
N ILE A 14 16.83 -8.47 -2.59
CA ILE A 14 17.87 -8.59 -3.63
C ILE A 14 17.90 -7.33 -4.52
N SER A 15 16.74 -6.75 -4.80
CA SER A 15 16.61 -5.53 -5.59
C SER A 15 15.92 -4.47 -4.74
N PRO A 16 16.66 -3.52 -4.14
CA PRO A 16 16.12 -2.54 -3.19
C PRO A 16 15.18 -1.49 -3.81
N HIS A 17 14.56 -1.77 -4.96
CA HIS A 17 13.71 -0.84 -5.71
C HIS A 17 12.37 -1.47 -6.12
N THR A 18 12.11 -2.74 -5.80
CA THR A 18 10.82 -3.37 -6.11
C THR A 18 9.66 -2.71 -5.39
N ALA A 19 9.84 -2.29 -4.13
CA ALA A 19 8.84 -1.49 -3.42
C ALA A 19 8.60 -0.13 -4.09
N GLY A 20 9.63 0.45 -4.74
CA GLY A 20 9.54 1.75 -5.41
C GLY A 20 8.46 1.82 -6.50
N TRP A 21 8.28 0.73 -7.24
CA TRP A 21 7.20 0.64 -8.25
C TRP A 21 5.81 0.70 -7.61
N VAL A 22 5.60 -0.03 -6.52
CA VAL A 22 4.33 -0.01 -5.80
C VAL A 22 4.08 1.37 -5.18
N TRP A 23 5.11 2.00 -4.61
CA TRP A 23 5.02 3.37 -4.13
C TRP A 23 4.67 4.36 -5.23
N SER A 24 5.20 4.19 -6.45
CA SER A 24 4.84 5.04 -7.58
C SER A 24 3.34 4.94 -7.95
N TYR A 25 2.73 3.77 -7.76
CA TYR A 25 1.27 3.62 -7.94
C TYR A 25 0.49 4.25 -6.80
N VAL A 26 0.95 4.08 -5.55
CA VAL A 26 0.34 4.77 -4.39
C VAL A 26 0.32 6.28 -4.60
N ASP A 27 1.44 6.88 -5.02
CA ASP A 27 1.53 8.33 -5.22
C ASP A 27 0.62 8.81 -6.35
N GLN A 28 0.49 8.06 -7.44
CA GLN A 28 -0.45 8.36 -8.53
C GLN A 28 -1.91 8.27 -8.06
N LEU A 29 -2.26 7.21 -7.33
CA LEU A 29 -3.63 7.03 -6.81
C LEU A 29 -4.01 8.13 -5.81
N ARG A 30 -3.05 8.59 -5.00
CA ARG A 30 -3.23 9.74 -4.09
C ARG A 30 -3.45 11.02 -4.91
N ALA A 31 -2.66 11.25 -5.94
CA ALA A 31 -2.81 12.41 -6.82
C ALA A 31 -4.18 12.45 -7.54
N TRP A 32 -4.77 11.28 -7.82
CA TRP A 32 -6.10 11.16 -8.40
C TRP A 32 -7.24 11.22 -7.38
N GLY A 33 -6.94 11.14 -6.07
CA GLY A 33 -7.97 11.15 -5.02
C GLY A 33 -8.89 9.93 -5.05
N VAL A 34 -8.35 8.74 -5.34
CA VAL A 34 -9.14 7.51 -5.53
C VAL A 34 -9.79 7.00 -4.23
N ALA A 35 -9.18 7.27 -3.08
CA ALA A 35 -9.68 6.89 -1.75
C ALA A 35 -9.19 7.90 -0.70
N ASP A 36 -9.78 7.88 0.50
CA ASP A 36 -9.45 8.79 1.60
C ASP A 36 -8.05 8.53 2.17
N GLU A 37 -7.66 7.26 2.24
CA GLU A 37 -6.33 6.83 2.65
C GLU A 37 -5.75 5.85 1.62
N ILE A 38 -4.48 6.00 1.27
CA ILE A 38 -3.81 5.10 0.32
C ILE A 38 -2.42 4.81 0.82
N THR A 39 -2.05 3.53 0.93
CA THR A 39 -0.73 3.10 1.39
C THR A 39 -0.32 1.76 0.74
N ALA A 40 0.85 1.25 1.10
CA ALA A 40 1.34 -0.05 0.63
C ALA A 40 1.92 -0.90 1.76
N GLY A 41 1.81 -2.22 1.60
CA GLY A 41 2.42 -3.22 2.48
C GLY A 41 3.17 -4.28 1.68
N PHE A 42 4.21 -4.84 2.27
CA PHE A 42 5.12 -5.76 1.59
C PHE A 42 5.43 -7.01 2.42
N TRP A 43 5.70 -8.13 1.74
CA TRP A 43 6.14 -9.36 2.43
C TRP A 43 7.58 -9.24 2.92
N LYS A 44 8.49 -8.81 2.05
CA LYS A 44 9.93 -8.77 2.32
C LYS A 44 10.47 -7.36 2.60
N GLU A 45 9.63 -6.35 2.67
CA GLU A 45 10.05 -4.96 2.88
C GLU A 45 9.10 -4.27 3.87
N GLN A 46 9.47 -3.08 4.34
CA GLN A 46 8.56 -2.25 5.13
C GLN A 46 7.72 -1.36 4.21
N PRO A 47 6.47 -1.05 4.58
CA PRO A 47 5.69 -1.54 5.73
C PRO A 47 5.31 -3.02 5.60
N ASN A 48 5.32 -3.77 6.70
CA ASN A 48 5.00 -5.20 6.67
C ASN A 48 3.52 -5.48 6.34
N LEU A 49 3.27 -6.50 5.51
CA LEU A 49 1.95 -7.01 5.12
C LEU A 49 0.99 -7.28 6.30
N TRP A 50 1.52 -7.81 7.41
CA TRP A 50 0.73 -8.17 8.61
C TRP A 50 0.41 -6.99 9.52
N GLN A 51 1.00 -5.82 9.26
CA GLN A 51 0.84 -4.63 10.13
C GLN A 51 0.22 -3.46 9.38
N VAL A 52 0.27 -3.45 8.04
CA VAL A 52 -0.17 -2.30 7.24
C VAL A 52 -1.65 -1.94 7.46
N ALA A 53 -2.51 -2.94 7.70
CA ALA A 53 -3.93 -2.69 7.96
C ALA A 53 -4.15 -1.91 9.28
N ASP A 54 -3.25 -2.03 10.25
CA ASP A 54 -3.33 -1.29 11.52
C ASP A 54 -2.90 0.19 11.39
N THR A 55 -2.42 0.59 10.20
CA THR A 55 -1.93 1.95 9.95
C THR A 55 -2.97 2.89 9.34
N VAL A 56 -4.13 2.37 8.95
CA VAL A 56 -5.24 3.15 8.37
C VAL A 56 -6.39 3.27 9.36
N LEU A 57 -7.15 4.35 9.28
CA LEU A 57 -8.28 4.64 10.18
C LEU A 57 -9.65 4.54 9.49
N ALA A 58 -9.67 4.25 8.19
CA ALA A 58 -10.88 4.21 7.39
C ALA A 58 -11.87 3.12 7.81
N ASP A 59 -13.16 3.40 7.59
CA ASP A 59 -14.26 2.46 7.90
C ASP A 59 -14.22 1.19 7.04
N GLU A 60 -13.77 1.32 5.78
CA GLU A 60 -13.63 0.22 4.82
C GLU A 60 -12.19 0.13 4.32
N VAL A 61 -11.65 -1.09 4.23
CA VAL A 61 -10.30 -1.35 3.74
C VAL A 61 -10.34 -2.27 2.52
N VAL A 62 -9.81 -1.79 1.39
CA VAL A 62 -9.66 -2.54 0.15
C VAL A 62 -8.18 -2.89 -0.04
N ILE A 63 -7.89 -4.18 -0.24
CA ILE A 63 -6.52 -4.68 -0.42
C ILE A 63 -6.37 -5.21 -1.84
N VAL A 64 -5.38 -4.70 -2.58
CA VAL A 64 -5.11 -5.07 -3.97
C VAL A 64 -3.69 -5.63 -4.11
N PRO A 65 -3.55 -6.94 -4.42
CA PRO A 65 -2.25 -7.53 -4.73
C PRO A 65 -1.67 -7.03 -6.05
N VAL A 66 -0.37 -6.70 -6.04
CA VAL A 66 0.39 -6.15 -7.18
C VAL A 66 1.69 -6.89 -7.43
#